data_AF-A0A7V6JHN6-F1
#
_entry.id   AF-A0A7V6JHN6-F1
#
_cell.length_a   1.000
_cell.length_b   1.000
_cell.length_c   1.000
_cell.angle_alpha   90.00
_cell.angle_beta   90.00
_cell.angle_gamma   90.00
#
_symmetry.space_group_name_H-M   'P 1'
#
loop_
_entity.id
_entity.type
_entity.pdbx_description
1 polymer ?
#
loop_
_entity_poly.entity_id
_entity_poly.type
_entity_poly.pdbx_seq_one_letter_code
_entity_poly.pdbx_strand_id
1 'polypeptide(L)'
;MNACQRILCLGTLLLGLVLVGLGVFLLATGFGITTITIGIIVAGILLHAIGCLRKCLDFPGLLCLLLALVTLFLIITGVLAILFAGEIIIGPILIGLGVLALLLTVICLIFRCCCGRRREDCRD
;
A
#
# COMPACT_ATOMS: atom_id res chain seq x y z
N MET A 1 3.61 3.78 21.32
CA MET A 1 3.06 4.06 19.97
C MET A 1 2.08 5.23 20.07
N ASN A 2 2.31 6.32 19.34
CA ASN A 2 1.39 7.46 19.32
C ASN A 2 0.06 7.06 18.64
N ALA A 3 -1.07 7.65 19.03
CA ALA A 3 -2.39 7.33 18.48
C ALA A 3 -2.44 7.40 16.94
N CYS A 4 -1.75 8.38 16.35
CA CYS A 4 -1.65 8.54 14.90
C CYS A 4 -0.85 7.41 14.20
N GLN A 5 0.25 6.96 14.82
CA GLN A 5 1.04 5.82 14.30
C GLN A 5 0.24 4.52 14.34
N ARG A 6 -0.63 4.35 15.33
CA ARG A 6 -1.56 3.21 15.40
C ARG A 6 -2.57 3.24 14.26
N ILE A 7 -3.13 4.41 13.92
CA ILE A 7 -4.09 4.56 12.82
C ILE A 7 -3.43 4.26 11.47
N LEU A 8 -2.24 4.82 11.21
CA LEU A 8 -1.48 4.54 9.98
C LEU A 8 -1.14 3.05 9.85
N CYS A 9 -0.70 2.42 10.95
CA CYS A 9 -0.41 1.00 10.97
C CYS A 9 -1.66 0.15 10.71
N LEU A 10 -2.80 0.54 11.27
CA LEU A 10 -4.06 -0.16 11.07
C LEU A 10 -4.57 -0.01 9.63
N GLY A 11 -4.49 1.21 9.07
CA GLY A 11 -4.88 1.48 7.69
C GLY A 11 -4.04 0.73 6.67
N THR A 12 -2.72 0.66 6.89
CA THR A 12 -1.79 -0.09 6.02
C THR A 12 -1.97 -1.59 6.10
N LEU A 13 -2.26 -2.12 7.29
CA LEU A 13 -2.57 -3.54 7.49
C LEU A 13 -3.92 -3.92 6.84
N LEU A 14 -4.93 -3.05 6.98
CA LEU A 14 -6.23 -3.20 6.33
C LEU A 14 -6.08 -3.17 4.80
N LEU A 15 -5.32 -2.21 4.27
CA LEU A 15 -5.06 -2.08 2.84
C LEU A 15 -4.30 -3.30 2.30
N GLY A 16 -3.31 -3.81 3.03
CA GLY A 16 -2.61 -5.04 2.70
C GLY A 16 -3.55 -6.25 2.66
N LEU A 17 -4.45 -6.38 3.65
CA LEU A 17 -5.45 -7.46 3.68
C LEU A 17 -6.40 -7.39 2.48
N VAL A 18 -6.86 -6.18 2.12
CA VAL A 18 -7.72 -5.96 0.95
C VAL A 18 -6.97 -6.30 -0.35
N LEU A 19 -5.69 -5.93 -0.49
CA LEU A 19 -4.87 -6.31 -1.64
C LEU A 19 -4.71 -7.83 -1.78
N VAL A 20 -4.43 -8.53 -0.67
CA VAL A 20 -4.32 -9.98 -0.67
C VAL A 20 -5.65 -10.63 -1.07
N GLY A 21 -6.77 -10.16 -0.49
CA GLY A 21 -8.11 -10.66 -0.83
C GLY A 21 -8.46 -10.42 -2.29
N LEU A 22 -8.18 -9.23 -2.83
CA LEU A 22 -8.40 -8.90 -4.23
C LEU A 22 -7.53 -9.77 -5.16
N GLY A 23 -6.27 -10.00 -4.78
CA GLY A 23 -5.34 -10.87 -5.52
C GLY A 23 -5.81 -12.32 -5.58
N VAL A 24 -6.29 -12.87 -4.46
CA VAL A 24 -6.88 -14.23 -4.42
C VAL A 24 -8.17 -14.29 -5.24
N PHE A 25 -9.01 -13.26 -5.19
CA PHE A 25 -10.23 -13.19 -6.01
C PHE A 25 -9.91 -13.21 -7.50
N LEU A 26 -8.94 -12.40 -7.94
CA LEU A 26 -8.44 -12.37 -9.32
C LEU A 26 -7.87 -13.73 -9.76
N LEU A 27 -7.20 -14.44 -8.84
CA LEU A 27 -6.67 -15.76 -9.09
C LEU A 27 -7.81 -16.79 -9.28
N ALA A 28 -8.84 -16.70 -8.45
CA ALA A 28 -10.01 -17.60 -8.50
C ALA A 28 -10.90 -17.35 -9.73
N THR A 29 -11.03 -16.10 -10.18
CA THR A 29 -11.79 -15.75 -11.39
C THR A 29 -11.02 -16.02 -12.69
N GLY A 30 -9.78 -16.52 -12.60
CA GLY A 30 -8.97 -16.87 -13.77
C GLY A 30 -8.52 -15.66 -14.57
N PHE A 31 -8.41 -14.49 -13.93
CA PHE A 31 -8.12 -13.24 -14.62
C PHE A 31 -6.74 -13.29 -15.30
N GLY A 32 -6.74 -13.23 -16.64
CA GLY A 32 -5.70 -13.75 -17.54
C GLY A 32 -4.35 -13.03 -17.61
N ILE A 33 -4.01 -12.19 -16.63
CA ILE A 33 -2.67 -11.59 -16.54
C ILE A 33 -2.03 -12.07 -15.25
N THR A 34 -1.48 -13.29 -15.29
CA THR A 34 -0.86 -13.96 -14.14
C THR A 34 0.19 -13.09 -13.45
N THR A 35 0.94 -12.30 -14.21
CA THR A 35 1.94 -11.35 -13.70
C THR A 35 1.34 -10.25 -12.83
N ILE A 36 0.17 -9.72 -13.20
CA ILE A 36 -0.55 -8.70 -12.43
C ILE A 36 -1.05 -9.30 -11.11
N THR A 37 -1.69 -10.46 -11.19
CA THR A 37 -2.28 -11.13 -10.02
C THR A 37 -1.22 -11.51 -9.00
N ILE A 38 -0.10 -12.09 -9.45
CA ILE A 38 1.05 -12.42 -8.60
C ILE A 38 1.62 -11.14 -7.97
N GLY A 39 1.78 -10.07 -8.75
CA GLY A 39 2.29 -8.79 -8.23
C GLY A 39 1.40 -8.18 -7.14
N ILE A 40 0.06 -8.23 -7.31
CA ILE A 40 -0.90 -7.74 -6.30
C ILE A 40 -0.81 -8.57 -5.01
N ILE A 41 -0.75 -9.91 -5.13
CA ILE A 41 -0.63 -10.81 -3.98
C ILE A 41 0.68 -10.57 -3.24
N VAL A 42 1.81 -10.54 -3.95
CA VAL A 42 3.15 -10.32 -3.37
C VAL A 42 3.22 -8.95 -2.71
N ALA A 43 2.72 -7.90 -3.36
CA ALA A 43 2.65 -6.55 -2.79
C ALA A 43 1.81 -6.54 -1.51
N GLY A 44 0.63 -7.17 -1.53
CA GLY A 44 -0.26 -7.26 -0.37
C GLY A 44 0.38 -7.99 0.80
N ILE A 45 0.99 -9.16 0.57
CA ILE A 45 1.69 -9.94 1.60
C ILE A 45 2.86 -9.14 2.17
N LEU A 46 3.66 -8.52 1.30
CA LEU A 46 4.83 -7.73 1.73
C LEU A 46 4.40 -6.53 2.59
N LEU A 47 3.33 -5.85 2.20
CA LEU A 47 2.75 -4.73 2.95
C LEU A 47 2.19 -5.19 4.31
N HIS A 48 1.51 -6.32 4.33
CA HIS A 48 0.91 -6.89 5.55
C HIS A 48 1.99 -7.38 6.52
N ALA A 49 2.98 -8.13 6.03
CA ALA A 49 4.11 -8.62 6.81
C ALA A 49 4.89 -7.45 7.42
N ILE A 50 5.19 -6.41 6.65
CA ILE A 50 5.93 -5.23 7.14
C ILE A 50 5.06 -4.39 8.08
N GLY A 51 3.74 -4.33 7.87
CA GLY A 51 2.80 -3.74 8.83
C GLY A 51 2.85 -4.43 10.20
N CYS A 52 2.86 -5.76 10.22
CA CYS A 52 3.04 -6.55 11.44
C CYS A 52 4.44 -6.38 12.03
N LEU A 53 5.48 -6.39 11.20
CA LEU A 53 6.88 -6.24 11.63
C LEU A 53 7.13 -4.83 12.20
N ARG A 54 6.43 -3.81 11.73
CA ARG A 54 6.45 -2.45 12.28
C ARG A 54 5.87 -2.32 13.67
N LYS A 55 5.05 -3.28 14.10
CA LYS A 55 4.67 -3.43 15.51
C LYS A 55 5.91 -3.74 16.38
N CYS A 56 6.92 -4.42 15.80
CA CYS A 56 8.16 -4.82 16.46
C CYS A 56 9.36 -3.90 16.14
N LEU A 57 9.39 -3.22 14.99
CA LEU A 57 10.50 -2.35 14.55
C LEU A 57 10.03 -0.94 14.15
N ASP A 58 10.60 0.08 14.79
CA ASP A 58 10.20 1.49 14.68
C ASP A 58 10.84 2.21 13.47
N PHE A 59 10.70 1.66 12.26
CA PHE A 59 11.23 2.26 11.03
C PHE A 59 10.14 2.88 10.14
N PRO A 60 9.76 4.16 10.37
CA PRO A 60 8.69 4.81 9.62
C PRO A 60 8.98 5.12 8.16
N GLY A 61 10.26 5.27 7.78
CA GLY A 61 10.62 5.56 6.39
C GLY A 61 10.33 4.41 5.43
N LEU A 62 10.66 3.17 5.84
CA LEU A 62 10.52 2.00 4.98
C LEU A 62 9.05 1.77 4.58
N LEU A 63 8.13 1.99 5.52
CA LEU A 63 6.70 1.83 5.26
C LEU A 63 6.17 2.89 4.29
N CYS A 64 6.53 4.18 4.44
CA CYS A 64 6.09 5.19 3.48
C CYS A 64 6.64 4.91 2.07
N LEU A 65 7.90 4.46 1.96
CA LEU A 65 8.51 4.12 0.67
C LEU A 65 7.82 2.91 0.03
N LEU A 66 7.52 1.88 0.82
CA LEU A 66 6.78 0.72 0.35
C LEU A 66 5.36 1.07 -0.08
N LEU A 67 4.69 1.96 0.67
CA LEU A 67 3.36 2.44 0.32
C LEU A 67 3.38 3.22 -0.99
N ALA A 68 4.39 4.09 -1.18
CA ALA A 68 4.60 4.78 -2.45
C ALA A 68 4.84 3.77 -3.60
N LEU A 69 5.66 2.75 -3.38
CA LEU A 69 5.92 1.72 -4.39
C LEU A 69 4.64 0.95 -4.75
N VAL A 70 3.84 0.56 -3.75
CA VAL A 70 2.54 -0.10 -3.94
C VAL A 70 1.54 0.80 -4.65
N THR A 71 1.50 2.11 -4.34
CA THR A 71 0.62 3.05 -5.04
C THR A 71 0.93 3.13 -6.51
N LEU A 72 2.22 3.28 -6.84
CA LEU A 72 2.68 3.36 -8.22
C LEU A 72 2.35 2.06 -8.96
N PHE A 73 2.60 0.92 -8.31
CA PHE A 73 2.24 -0.39 -8.84
C PHE A 73 0.74 -0.51 -9.11
N LEU A 74 -0.13 -0.17 -8.14
CA LEU A 74 -1.59 -0.26 -8.29
C LEU A 74 -2.14 0.66 -9.39
N ILE A 75 -1.63 1.88 -9.51
CA ILE A 75 -2.05 2.84 -10.55
C ILE A 75 -1.68 2.29 -11.93
N ILE A 76 -0.41 1.90 -12.13
CA ILE A 76 0.06 1.35 -13.42
C ILE A 76 -0.74 0.10 -13.77
N THR A 77 -0.89 -0.81 -12.81
CA THR A 77 -1.61 -2.08 -12.98
C THR A 77 -3.10 -1.86 -13.27
N GLY A 78 -3.75 -0.92 -12.59
CA GLY A 78 -5.15 -0.56 -12.83
C GLY A 78 -5.36 0.02 -14.22
N VAL A 79 -4.47 0.91 -14.67
CA VAL A 79 -4.50 1.45 -16.05
C VAL A 79 -4.28 0.33 -17.07
N LEU A 80 -3.30 -0.56 -16.83
CA LEU A 80 -3.03 -1.71 -17.70
C LEU A 80 -4.23 -2.65 -17.78
N ALA A 81 -4.91 -2.92 -16.67
CA ALA A 81 -6.10 -3.76 -16.62
C ALA A 81 -7.25 -3.17 -17.45
N ILE A 82 -7.45 -1.85 -17.41
CA ILE A 82 -8.46 -1.17 -18.23
C ILE A 82 -8.11 -1.28 -19.72
N LEU A 83 -6.84 -1.00 -20.07
CA LEU A 83 -6.40 -0.95 -21.47
C LEU A 83 -6.33 -2.33 -22.14
N PHE A 84 -5.83 -3.34 -21.44
CA PHE A 84 -5.61 -4.68 -22.01
C PHE A 84 -6.78 -5.63 -21.81
N ALA A 85 -7.44 -5.56 -20.65
CA ALA A 85 -8.49 -6.51 -20.31
C ALA A 85 -9.90 -5.94 -20.50
N GLY A 86 -10.04 -4.63 -20.77
CA GLY A 86 -11.35 -3.99 -20.90
C GLY A 86 -12.17 -4.02 -19.61
N GLU A 87 -11.53 -4.29 -18.47
CA GLU A 87 -12.19 -4.47 -17.18
C GLU A 87 -12.57 -3.13 -16.57
N ILE A 88 -13.77 -2.68 -16.92
CA ILE A 88 -14.33 -1.43 -16.43
C ILE A 88 -14.68 -1.52 -14.93
N ILE A 89 -14.75 -2.72 -14.35
CA ILE A 89 -15.09 -2.90 -12.93
C ILE A 89 -13.83 -3.00 -12.08
N ILE A 90 -12.90 -3.91 -12.44
CA ILE A 90 -11.71 -4.20 -11.63
C ILE A 90 -10.68 -3.06 -11.71
N GLY A 91 -10.51 -2.48 -12.91
CA GLY A 91 -9.61 -1.36 -13.15
C GLY A 91 -9.78 -0.18 -12.19
N PRO A 92 -10.98 0.43 -12.09
CA PRO A 92 -11.21 1.54 -11.17
C PRO A 92 -11.11 1.13 -9.69
N ILE A 93 -11.38 -0.13 -9.34
CA ILE A 93 -11.16 -0.62 -7.95
C ILE A 93 -9.66 -0.56 -7.61
N LEU A 94 -8.80 -1.04 -8.51
CA LEU A 94 -7.34 -0.95 -8.36
C LEU A 94 -6.86 0.50 -8.27
N ILE A 95 -7.38 1.38 -9.12
CA ILE A 95 -7.05 2.81 -9.09
C ILE A 95 -7.52 3.45 -7.77
N GLY A 96 -8.73 3.13 -7.31
CA GLY A 96 -9.27 3.62 -6.04
C GLY A 96 -8.42 3.18 -4.84
N LEU A 97 -7.99 1.93 -4.82
CA LEU A 97 -7.03 1.41 -3.84
C LEU A 97 -5.68 2.14 -3.92
N GLY A 98 -5.21 2.42 -5.13
CA GLY A 98 -4.00 3.21 -5.37
C GLY A 98 -4.11 4.62 -4.80
N VAL A 99 -5.23 5.31 -5.02
CA VAL A 99 -5.49 6.65 -4.47
C VAL A 99 -5.55 6.61 -2.94
N LEU A 100 -6.21 5.61 -2.36
CA LEU A 100 -6.29 5.45 -0.91
C LEU A 100 -4.90 5.20 -0.28
N ALA A 101 -4.09 4.37 -0.92
CA ALA A 101 -2.71 4.16 -0.52
C ALA A 101 -1.84 5.43 -0.70
N LEU A 102 -2.14 6.26 -1.68
CA LEU A 102 -1.44 7.53 -1.92
C LEU A 102 -1.79 8.54 -0.83
N LEU A 103 -3.06 8.61 -0.43
CA LEU A 103 -3.50 9.41 0.70
C LEU A 103 -2.76 8.98 1.99
N LEU A 104 -2.68 7.68 2.26
CA LEU A 104 -1.90 7.16 3.37
C LEU A 104 -0.41 7.51 3.25
N THR A 105 0.14 7.48 2.03
CA THR A 105 1.55 7.83 1.77
C THR A 105 1.81 9.30 2.08
N VAL A 106 0.92 10.20 1.66
CA VAL A 106 1.00 11.63 1.97
C VAL A 106 0.91 11.88 3.47
N ILE A 107 -0.03 11.24 4.17
CA ILE A 107 -0.14 11.35 5.63
C ILE A 107 1.14 10.84 6.29
N CYS A 108 1.67 9.71 5.82
CA CYS A 108 2.92 9.12 6.30
C CYS A 108 4.11 10.09 6.10
N LEU A 109 4.17 10.75 4.93
CA LEU A 109 5.22 11.71 4.56
C LEU A 109 5.13 13.00 5.37
N ILE A 110 3.94 13.57 5.53
CA ILE A 110 3.68 14.75 6.38
C ILE A 110 4.11 14.45 7.81
N PHE A 111 3.75 13.29 8.35
CA PHE A 111 4.15 12.90 9.70
C PHE A 111 5.68 12.73 9.80
N ARG A 112 6.32 12.16 8.79
CA ARG A 112 7.79 12.04 8.70
C ARG A 112 8.48 13.41 8.65
N CYS A 113 7.95 14.37 7.91
CA CYS A 113 8.49 15.72 7.82
C CYS A 113 8.25 16.53 9.11
N CYS A 114 7.03 16.48 9.67
CA CYS A 114 6.67 17.23 10.88
C CYS A 114 7.28 16.64 12.16
N CYS A 115 7.34 15.31 12.30
CA CYS A 115 7.97 14.67 13.46
C CYS A 115 9.48 14.39 13.26
N GLY A 116 9.95 14.22 12.02
CA GLY A 116 11.37 14.07 11.71
C GLY A 116 12.16 15.35 12.01
N ARG A 117 11.57 16.53 11.73
CA ARG A 117 12.15 17.83 12.11
C ARG A 117 12.35 17.97 13.63
N ARG A 118 11.50 17.31 14.45
CA ARG A 118 11.66 17.28 15.92
C ARG A 118 12.75 16.30 16.41
N ARG A 119 13.35 15.50 15.52
CA ARG A 119 14.46 14.59 15.85
C ARG A 119 15.82 15.17 15.49
N GLU A 120 15.87 16.13 14.58
CA GLU A 120 17.05 16.95 14.31
C GLU A 120 17.25 18.02 15.40
N ASP A 121 16.16 18.56 15.97
CA ASP A 121 16.20 19.54 17.08
C ASP A 121 16.60 18.94 18.46
N CYS A 122 16.85 17.63 18.54
CA CYS A 122 17.41 16.98 19.75
C CYS A 122 18.82 16.45 19.51
N ARG A 123 19.49 16.88 18.44
CA ARG A 123 20.88 16.51 18.15
C ARG A 123 21.78 17.72 17.91
N ASP A 124 21.50 18.82 18.59
CA ASP A 124 22.47 19.85 18.97
C ASP A 124 22.03 20.52 20.29
#